data_AF-A0A920HCB9-F1
#
_entry.id   AF-A0A920HCB9-F1
#
_cell.length_a   1.000
_cell.length_b   1.000
_cell.length_c   1.000
_cell.angle_alpha   90.00
_cell.angle_beta   90.00
_cell.angle_gamma   90.00
#
_symmetry.space_group_name_H-M   'P 1'
#
loop_
_entity.id
_entity.type
_entity.pdbx_description
1 polymer ?
#
loop_
_entity_poly.entity_id
_entity_poly.type
_entity_poly.pdbx_seq_one_letter_code
_entity_poly.pdbx_strand_id
1 'polypeptide(L)'
;MSIKAFKILSILIFNISFSQITVNATVDASNISKNETINFKINVVNAKGTPRVEISPILEDFKLISGPAQQTNIQWINGAMTSSRSLSWTILAKKIGKINIPSLSVIIDGKKYSTNPIGINVKKSPTKNNLTNLFIEVKPNKNIAYVGEQVTVTYKLYAKNNLSIENIEYPKNEGFWSEDLQTTQNAKFRNTQINGVNYRVATLYKVAMFPTKIGESILNPMTVICNVEIPSKRGRGVFDDPFFNSMFRETQRQFLQSESLTIDVIPFPKEAPVDFTGAVGEFSFSAAVDTPKVRINEAFTFYIKVAGSGNLNQFNLPKIDFPTSMEVFPPSSSFKRDQFRDDISGEEIYEYVIVPRVEGNYQIGPFSMSYFDPNKRIFDN
;
A
#
# COMPACT_ATOMS: atom_id res chain seq x y z
N MET A 1 42.16 -5.31 -91.69
CA MET A 1 42.42 -5.74 -90.30
C MET A 1 42.11 -4.55 -89.39
N SER A 2 40.94 -4.55 -88.75
CA SER A 2 40.55 -3.55 -87.72
C SER A 2 39.61 -4.26 -86.76
N ILE A 3 40.06 -4.44 -85.51
CA ILE A 3 39.32 -5.13 -84.46
C ILE A 3 38.61 -4.05 -83.63
N LYS A 4 37.27 -4.03 -83.65
CA LYS A 4 36.47 -3.23 -82.73
C LYS A 4 36.27 -4.02 -81.43
N ALA A 5 36.82 -3.48 -80.34
CA ALA A 5 36.61 -4.00 -78.99
C ALA A 5 35.20 -3.64 -78.49
N PHE A 6 34.42 -4.64 -78.09
CA PHE A 6 33.12 -4.47 -77.45
C PHE A 6 33.29 -4.70 -75.94
N LYS A 7 33.12 -3.64 -75.13
CA LYS A 7 33.10 -3.74 -73.66
C LYS A 7 31.72 -4.25 -73.22
N ILE A 8 31.68 -5.42 -72.60
CA ILE A 8 30.48 -5.94 -71.91
C ILE A 8 30.51 -5.39 -70.47
N LEU A 9 29.55 -4.53 -70.15
CA LEU A 9 29.30 -4.01 -68.82
C LEU A 9 28.42 -5.00 -68.05
N SER A 10 29.00 -5.73 -67.09
CA SER A 10 28.27 -6.63 -66.19
C SER A 10 27.67 -5.83 -65.03
N ILE A 11 26.34 -5.73 -64.96
CA ILE A 11 25.61 -5.10 -63.86
C ILE A 11 25.40 -6.14 -62.76
N LEU A 12 26.08 -5.95 -61.64
CA LEU A 12 25.93 -6.72 -60.42
C LEU A 12 24.68 -6.22 -59.67
N ILE A 13 23.58 -6.97 -59.72
CA ILE A 13 22.36 -6.65 -58.95
C ILE A 13 22.59 -7.11 -57.51
N PHE A 14 22.96 -6.17 -56.64
CA PHE A 14 22.99 -6.39 -55.19
C PHE A 14 21.55 -6.39 -54.66
N ASN A 15 21.01 -7.57 -54.36
CA ASN A 15 19.76 -7.69 -53.63
C ASN A 15 20.00 -7.28 -52.17
N ILE A 16 19.81 -6.00 -51.85
CA ILE A 16 19.78 -5.52 -50.47
C ILE A 16 18.47 -6.02 -49.84
N SER A 17 18.53 -7.14 -49.13
CA SER A 17 17.42 -7.59 -48.29
C SER A 17 17.33 -6.66 -47.07
N PHE A 18 16.43 -5.67 -47.13
CA PHE A 18 16.07 -4.89 -45.95
C PHE A 18 15.28 -5.78 -44.98
N SER A 19 15.83 -5.98 -43.78
CA SER A 19 15.14 -6.69 -42.71
C SER A 19 13.87 -5.92 -42.30
N GLN A 20 12.70 -6.52 -42.48
CA GLN A 20 11.42 -5.88 -42.18
C GLN A 20 11.23 -5.74 -40.66
N ILE A 21 10.75 -4.58 -40.22
CA ILE A 21 10.34 -4.36 -38.82
C ILE A 21 9.17 -5.29 -38.51
N THR A 22 9.30 -6.07 -37.44
CA THR A 22 8.24 -6.97 -36.96
C THR A 22 7.83 -6.58 -35.56
N VAL A 23 6.52 -6.67 -35.28
CA VAL A 23 5.92 -6.32 -33.98
C VAL A 23 5.06 -7.50 -33.55
N ASN A 24 5.46 -8.16 -32.46
CA ASN A 24 4.76 -9.33 -31.93
C ASN A 24 4.37 -9.10 -30.47
N ALA A 25 3.15 -9.44 -30.12
CA ALA A 25 2.66 -9.43 -28.75
C ALA A 25 2.58 -10.85 -28.20
N THR A 26 2.96 -11.04 -26.94
CA THR A 26 2.97 -12.34 -26.25
C THR A 26 2.49 -12.18 -24.81
N VAL A 27 1.96 -13.26 -24.26
CA VAL A 27 1.65 -13.41 -22.83
C VAL A 27 2.38 -14.63 -22.30
N ASP A 28 2.70 -14.63 -21.01
CA ASP A 28 3.26 -15.79 -20.31
C ASP A 28 2.21 -16.88 -20.04
N ALA A 29 0.93 -16.51 -19.90
CA ALA A 29 -0.18 -17.46 -19.78
C ALA A 29 -1.46 -16.97 -20.47
N SER A 30 -2.16 -17.87 -21.15
CA SER A 30 -3.47 -17.62 -21.80
C SER A 30 -4.66 -18.24 -21.05
N ASN A 31 -4.39 -19.07 -20.03
CA ASN A 31 -5.41 -19.65 -19.15
C ASN A 31 -5.01 -19.34 -17.71
N ILE A 32 -5.75 -18.46 -17.04
CA ILE A 32 -5.41 -17.95 -15.72
C ILE A 32 -6.60 -17.99 -14.76
N SER A 33 -6.34 -17.91 -13.47
CA SER A 33 -7.34 -17.62 -12.45
C SER A 33 -7.53 -16.10 -12.29
N LYS A 34 -8.71 -15.65 -11.81
CA LYS A 34 -9.00 -14.20 -11.63
C LYS A 34 -7.95 -13.41 -10.82
N ASN A 35 -7.20 -14.07 -9.93
CA ASN A 35 -6.23 -13.43 -9.03
C ASN A 35 -4.77 -13.54 -9.54
N GLU A 36 -4.55 -14.21 -10.67
CA GLU A 36 -3.23 -14.33 -11.30
C GLU A 36 -2.97 -13.13 -12.22
N THR A 37 -1.74 -12.65 -12.20
CA THR A 37 -1.31 -11.60 -13.14
C THR A 37 -0.72 -12.22 -14.40
N ILE A 38 -0.83 -11.52 -15.53
CA ILE A 38 -0.21 -11.88 -16.80
C ILE A 38 0.92 -10.90 -17.09
N ASN A 39 2.07 -11.41 -17.53
CA ASN A 39 3.11 -10.60 -18.16
C ASN A 39 2.81 -10.46 -19.65
N PHE A 40 2.32 -9.29 -20.04
CA PHE A 40 2.08 -8.93 -21.44
C PHE A 40 3.30 -8.24 -22.02
N LYS A 41 3.88 -8.79 -23.10
CA LYS A 41 5.10 -8.30 -23.73
C LYS A 41 4.89 -8.01 -25.20
N ILE A 42 5.32 -6.83 -25.66
CA ILE A 42 5.44 -6.48 -27.07
C ILE A 42 6.92 -6.48 -27.44
N ASN A 43 7.28 -7.34 -28.39
CA ASN A 43 8.62 -7.44 -28.96
C ASN A 43 8.65 -6.78 -30.34
N VAL A 44 9.64 -5.92 -30.55
CA VAL A 44 9.89 -5.23 -31.80
C VAL A 44 11.28 -5.62 -32.29
N VAL A 45 11.39 -6.18 -33.49
CA VAL A 45 12.68 -6.60 -34.07
C VAL A 45 13.02 -5.72 -35.29
N ASN A 46 14.31 -5.43 -35.47
CA ASN A 46 14.89 -4.64 -36.55
C ASN A 46 14.48 -3.16 -36.57
N ALA A 47 14.01 -2.62 -35.43
CA ALA A 47 13.69 -1.21 -35.29
C ALA A 47 14.91 -0.39 -34.82
N LYS A 48 15.11 0.78 -35.44
CA LYS A 48 16.09 1.78 -35.00
C LYS A 48 15.49 2.70 -33.92
N GLY A 49 14.22 3.10 -34.07
CA GLY A 49 13.50 3.91 -33.09
C GLY A 49 13.05 3.19 -31.83
N THR A 50 12.68 3.97 -30.81
CA THR A 50 12.02 3.48 -29.61
C THR A 50 10.52 3.28 -29.89
N PRO A 51 9.96 2.08 -29.65
CA PRO A 51 8.54 1.86 -29.85
C PRO A 51 7.71 2.65 -28.82
N ARG A 52 6.62 3.25 -29.27
CA ARG A 52 5.58 3.84 -28.43
C ARG A 52 4.29 3.03 -28.60
N VAL A 53 3.69 2.62 -27.50
CA VAL A 53 2.48 1.77 -27.50
C VAL A 53 1.36 2.52 -26.80
N GLU A 54 0.20 2.57 -27.45
CA GLU A 54 -1.02 3.06 -26.84
C GLU A 54 -1.70 1.90 -26.08
N ILE A 55 -1.49 1.85 -24.77
CA ILE A 55 -1.93 0.72 -23.93
C ILE A 55 -3.41 0.83 -23.52
N SER A 56 -4.00 2.03 -23.60
CA SER A 56 -5.36 2.33 -23.13
C SER A 56 -6.45 1.32 -23.53
N PRO A 57 -6.46 0.74 -24.75
CA PRO A 57 -7.47 -0.24 -25.13
C PRO A 57 -7.53 -1.49 -24.23
N ILE A 58 -6.42 -1.88 -23.58
CA ILE A 58 -6.43 -3.05 -22.68
C ILE A 58 -7.11 -2.75 -21.33
N LEU A 59 -7.21 -1.47 -20.96
CA LEU A 59 -7.66 -1.04 -19.63
C LEU A 59 -9.16 -1.26 -19.42
N GLU A 60 -9.93 -1.57 -20.46
CA GLU A 60 -11.34 -1.95 -20.33
C GLU A 60 -11.46 -3.25 -19.53
N ASP A 61 -10.73 -4.29 -19.94
CA ASP A 61 -10.81 -5.64 -19.39
C ASP A 61 -9.72 -5.98 -18.36
N PHE A 62 -8.65 -5.18 -18.31
CA PHE A 62 -7.51 -5.44 -17.44
C PHE A 62 -7.16 -4.23 -16.57
N LYS A 63 -6.75 -4.49 -15.33
CA LYS A 63 -6.08 -3.52 -14.46
C LYS A 63 -4.59 -3.57 -14.75
N LEU A 64 -3.97 -2.41 -14.97
CA LEU A 64 -2.52 -2.31 -15.07
C LEU A 64 -1.92 -2.38 -13.67
N ILE A 65 -1.07 -3.36 -13.43
CA ILE A 65 -0.38 -3.55 -12.14
C ILE A 65 0.99 -2.89 -12.16
N SER A 66 1.74 -3.03 -13.25
CA SER A 66 3.04 -2.37 -13.43
C SER A 66 3.46 -2.31 -14.90
N GLY A 67 4.47 -1.48 -15.17
CA GLY A 67 5.08 -1.29 -16.50
C GLY A 67 4.77 0.08 -17.12
N PRO A 68 5.32 0.37 -18.32
CA PRO A 68 6.16 -0.53 -19.11
C PRO A 68 7.57 -0.71 -18.53
N ALA A 69 8.01 -1.95 -18.39
CA ALA A 69 9.43 -2.27 -18.31
C ALA A 69 9.99 -2.40 -19.74
N GLN A 70 11.13 -1.76 -20.00
CA GLN A 70 11.76 -1.73 -21.32
C GLN A 70 13.08 -2.50 -21.31
N GLN A 71 13.27 -3.35 -22.33
CA GLN A 71 14.52 -4.10 -22.52
C GLN A 71 14.98 -3.99 -23.97
N THR A 72 16.28 -3.78 -24.18
CA THR A 72 16.91 -3.77 -25.51
C THR A 72 17.93 -4.90 -25.59
N ASN A 73 17.89 -5.67 -26.66
CA ASN A 73 18.85 -6.73 -26.95
C ASN A 73 19.45 -6.51 -28.34
N ILE A 74 20.78 -6.53 -28.44
CA ILE A 74 21.54 -6.30 -29.67
C ILE A 74 22.36 -7.56 -29.94
N GLN A 75 22.12 -8.18 -31.10
CA GLN A 75 22.86 -9.34 -31.57
C GLN A 75 23.59 -9.00 -32.87
N TRP A 76 24.77 -9.58 -33.03
CA TRP A 76 25.57 -9.48 -34.25
C TRP A 76 25.63 -10.85 -34.89
N ILE A 77 24.96 -11.02 -36.04
CA ILE A 77 24.90 -12.30 -36.76
C ILE A 77 25.42 -12.06 -38.17
N ASN A 78 26.48 -12.77 -38.58
CA ASN A 78 27.09 -12.69 -39.92
C ASN A 78 27.41 -11.25 -40.38
N GLY A 79 27.93 -10.40 -39.48
CA GLY A 79 28.27 -8.99 -39.79
C GLY A 79 27.08 -8.03 -39.85
N ALA A 80 25.83 -8.52 -39.71
CA ALA A 80 24.64 -7.70 -39.60
C ALA A 80 24.20 -7.53 -38.13
N MET A 81 23.90 -6.28 -37.75
CA MET A 81 23.38 -5.95 -36.43
C MET A 81 21.85 -6.16 -36.40
N THR A 82 21.37 -7.03 -35.51
CA THR A 82 19.95 -7.25 -35.22
C THR A 82 19.62 -6.65 -33.87
N SER A 83 18.74 -5.64 -33.83
CA SER A 83 18.20 -5.08 -32.60
C SER A 83 16.81 -5.65 -32.32
N SER A 84 16.55 -6.01 -31.06
CA SER A 84 15.19 -6.23 -30.56
C SER A 84 14.94 -5.36 -29.34
N ARG A 85 13.75 -4.77 -29.27
CA ARG A 85 13.28 -3.95 -28.14
C ARG A 85 11.99 -4.56 -27.65
N SER A 86 11.86 -4.72 -26.33
CA SER A 86 10.64 -5.22 -25.73
C SER A 86 10.10 -4.23 -24.70
N LEU A 87 8.79 -4.08 -24.69
CA LEU A 87 8.02 -3.40 -23.65
C LEU A 87 7.15 -4.46 -22.98
N SER A 88 7.13 -4.47 -21.65
CA SER A 88 6.35 -5.44 -20.88
C SER A 88 5.57 -4.79 -19.76
N TRP A 89 4.36 -5.29 -19.54
CA TRP A 89 3.43 -4.84 -18.52
C TRP A 89 2.93 -6.03 -17.73
N THR A 90 2.70 -5.80 -16.44
CA THR A 90 1.89 -6.72 -15.64
C THR A 90 0.45 -6.27 -15.68
N ILE A 91 -0.45 -7.17 -16.04
CA ILE A 91 -1.88 -6.90 -16.08
C ILE A 91 -2.67 -7.94 -15.27
N LEU A 92 -3.82 -7.53 -14.74
CA LEU A 92 -4.74 -8.37 -13.98
C LEU A 92 -6.13 -8.33 -14.63
N ALA A 93 -6.76 -9.48 -14.84
CA ALA A 93 -8.10 -9.55 -15.41
C ALA A 93 -9.16 -9.00 -14.45
N LYS A 94 -10.06 -8.14 -14.97
CA LYS A 94 -11.18 -7.58 -14.17
C LYS A 94 -12.36 -8.55 -14.02
N LYS A 95 -12.59 -9.38 -15.04
CA LYS A 95 -13.76 -10.29 -15.13
C LYS A 95 -13.37 -11.72 -15.46
N ILE A 96 -14.25 -12.66 -15.07
CA ILE A 96 -14.15 -14.10 -15.38
C ILE A 96 -14.70 -14.33 -16.79
N GLY A 97 -14.20 -15.36 -17.45
CA GLY A 97 -14.64 -15.79 -18.78
C GLY A 97 -13.57 -15.58 -19.83
N LYS A 98 -13.97 -15.66 -21.09
CA LYS A 98 -13.09 -15.34 -22.22
C LYS A 98 -13.03 -13.83 -22.39
N ILE A 99 -11.84 -13.27 -22.23
CA ILE A 99 -11.54 -11.86 -22.47
C ILE A 99 -10.39 -11.77 -23.47
N ASN A 100 -10.20 -10.60 -24.07
CA ASN A 100 -9.23 -10.44 -25.15
C ASN A 100 -8.33 -9.25 -24.88
N ILE A 101 -7.03 -9.41 -25.10
CA ILE A 101 -6.14 -8.27 -25.28
C ILE A 101 -6.35 -7.79 -26.72
N PRO A 102 -6.88 -6.59 -26.95
CA PRO A 102 -7.14 -6.10 -28.30
C PRO A 102 -5.85 -5.87 -29.09
N SER A 103 -5.98 -5.74 -30.41
CA SER A 103 -4.87 -5.26 -31.26
C SER A 103 -4.44 -3.87 -30.80
N LEU A 104 -3.17 -3.71 -30.44
CA LEU A 104 -2.62 -2.44 -29.98
C LEU A 104 -1.81 -1.75 -31.07
N SER A 105 -1.91 -0.41 -31.10
CA SER A 105 -1.12 0.43 -31.99
C SER A 105 0.29 0.62 -31.45
N VAL A 106 1.29 0.34 -32.28
CA VAL A 106 2.72 0.50 -31.99
C VAL A 106 3.33 1.46 -32.99
N ILE A 107 3.82 2.62 -32.52
CA ILE A 107 4.46 3.63 -33.36
C ILE A 107 5.97 3.50 -33.25
N ILE A 108 6.64 3.34 -34.39
CA ILE A 108 8.10 3.19 -34.50
C ILE A 108 8.55 4.08 -35.66
N ASP A 109 9.48 5.00 -35.40
CA ASP A 109 10.04 5.90 -36.43
C ASP A 109 8.95 6.63 -37.27
N GLY A 110 7.84 7.01 -36.61
CA GLY A 110 6.69 7.68 -37.24
C GLY A 110 5.73 6.76 -38.01
N LYS A 111 6.05 5.47 -38.16
CA LYS A 111 5.18 4.47 -38.80
C LYS A 111 4.35 3.71 -37.76
N LYS A 112 3.08 3.46 -38.09
CA LYS A 112 2.12 2.73 -37.26
C LYS A 112 2.12 1.25 -37.62
N TYR A 113 2.29 0.41 -36.61
CA TYR A 113 2.19 -1.05 -36.66
C TYR A 113 1.07 -1.49 -35.70
N SER A 114 0.58 -2.73 -35.87
CA SER A 114 -0.46 -3.29 -35.00
C SER A 114 -0.05 -4.66 -34.49
N THR A 115 -0.39 -4.97 -33.24
CA THR A 115 -0.23 -6.32 -32.69
C THR A 115 -1.40 -7.20 -33.09
N ASN A 116 -1.23 -8.51 -33.03
CA ASN A 116 -2.38 -9.42 -33.06
C ASN A 116 -3.10 -9.40 -31.71
N PRO A 117 -4.43 -9.58 -31.69
CA PRO A 117 -5.18 -9.77 -30.45
C PRO A 117 -4.82 -11.10 -29.79
N ILE A 118 -4.93 -11.16 -28.46
CA ILE A 118 -4.60 -12.36 -27.67
C ILE A 118 -5.78 -12.72 -26.76
N GLY A 119 -6.40 -13.87 -27.02
CA GLY A 119 -7.48 -14.41 -26.19
C GLY A 119 -6.97 -14.97 -24.87
N ILE A 120 -7.59 -14.55 -23.77
CA ILE A 120 -7.31 -14.99 -22.41
C ILE A 120 -8.55 -15.65 -21.82
N ASN A 121 -8.38 -16.84 -21.26
CA ASN A 121 -9.43 -17.56 -20.56
C ASN A 121 -9.24 -17.43 -19.05
N VAL A 122 -10.10 -16.64 -18.41
CA VAL A 122 -10.04 -16.35 -16.97
C VAL A 122 -11.05 -17.24 -16.26
N LYS A 123 -10.58 -18.11 -15.39
CA LYS A 123 -11.43 -18.96 -14.57
C LYS A 123 -11.75 -18.25 -13.26
N LYS A 124 -12.91 -18.59 -12.69
CA LYS A 124 -13.23 -18.20 -11.31
C LYS A 124 -12.09 -18.72 -10.42
N SER A 125 -11.47 -17.82 -9.67
CA SER A 125 -10.56 -18.25 -8.61
C SER A 125 -11.40 -19.06 -7.62
N PRO A 126 -11.04 -20.30 -7.28
CA PRO A 126 -11.84 -21.07 -6.34
C PRO A 126 -11.94 -20.25 -5.05
N THR A 127 -13.19 -19.96 -4.63
CA THR A 127 -13.54 -19.10 -3.49
C THR A 127 -12.98 -19.59 -2.15
N LYS A 128 -12.29 -20.73 -2.16
CA LYS A 128 -11.25 -21.15 -1.23
C LYS A 128 -10.07 -21.61 -2.08
N ASN A 129 -8.91 -20.96 -1.95
CA ASN A 129 -7.69 -21.27 -2.69
C ASN A 129 -7.23 -22.72 -2.47
N ASN A 130 -7.79 -23.71 -3.17
CA ASN A 130 -7.38 -25.11 -3.02
C ASN A 130 -6.00 -25.41 -3.64
N LEU A 131 -5.48 -24.53 -4.50
CA LEU A 131 -4.15 -24.70 -5.10
C LEU A 131 -3.02 -24.00 -4.30
N THR A 132 -3.30 -22.97 -3.48
CA THR A 132 -2.26 -22.24 -2.72
C THR A 132 -2.64 -21.81 -1.30
N ASN A 133 -3.92 -21.89 -0.90
CA ASN A 133 -4.46 -21.44 0.40
C ASN A 133 -3.80 -20.14 0.88
N LEU A 134 -3.82 -19.14 0.01
CA LEU A 134 -3.15 -17.86 0.19
C LEU A 134 -4.18 -16.73 0.25
N PHE A 135 -4.27 -15.97 1.34
CA PHE A 135 -5.25 -14.88 1.46
C PHE A 135 -4.83 -13.85 2.50
N ILE A 136 -5.44 -12.66 2.42
CA ILE A 136 -5.26 -11.60 3.41
C ILE A 136 -6.53 -11.56 4.27
N GLU A 137 -6.37 -11.74 5.57
CA GLU A 137 -7.42 -11.51 6.56
C GLU A 137 -7.33 -10.06 7.05
N VAL A 138 -8.47 -9.37 7.09
CA VAL A 138 -8.61 -8.07 7.77
C VAL A 138 -9.38 -8.30 9.04
N LYS A 139 -8.84 -7.86 10.18
CA LYS A 139 -9.51 -8.00 11.47
C LYS A 139 -9.45 -6.68 12.25
N PRO A 140 -10.57 -5.93 12.32
CA PRO A 140 -10.71 -4.87 13.30
C PRO A 140 -10.89 -5.48 14.70
N ASN A 141 -10.47 -4.75 15.74
CA ASN A 141 -10.73 -5.14 17.13
C ASN A 141 -12.21 -4.94 17.54
N LYS A 142 -12.94 -4.06 16.85
CA LYS A 142 -14.38 -3.80 17.02
C LYS A 142 -15.01 -3.39 15.69
N ASN A 143 -16.30 -3.71 15.52
CA ASN A 143 -17.07 -3.35 14.32
C ASN A 143 -17.97 -2.12 14.52
N ILE A 144 -18.19 -1.73 15.77
CA ILE A 144 -18.98 -0.57 16.17
C ILE A 144 -18.05 0.31 17.00
N ALA A 145 -18.03 1.61 16.73
CA ALA A 145 -17.21 2.58 17.44
C ALA A 145 -17.92 3.93 17.55
N TYR A 146 -17.58 4.72 18.56
CA TYR A 146 -17.98 6.12 18.61
C TYR A 146 -17.11 6.97 17.68
N VAL A 147 -17.62 8.13 17.28
CA VAL A 147 -16.79 9.13 16.59
C VAL A 147 -15.58 9.50 17.46
N GLY A 148 -14.38 9.50 16.88
CA GLY A 148 -13.12 9.74 17.59
C GLY A 148 -12.60 8.56 18.42
N GLU A 149 -13.32 7.43 18.51
CA GLU A 149 -12.84 6.24 19.22
C GLU A 149 -11.86 5.44 18.36
N GLN A 150 -10.78 4.94 18.96
CA GLN A 150 -9.83 4.10 18.25
C GLN A 150 -10.43 2.73 17.86
N VAL A 151 -10.26 2.39 16.59
CA VAL A 151 -10.43 1.05 16.01
C VAL A 151 -9.07 0.58 15.50
N THR A 152 -8.55 -0.51 16.08
CA THR A 152 -7.28 -1.10 15.67
C THR A 152 -7.55 -2.17 14.62
N VAL A 153 -7.03 -1.98 13.41
CA VAL A 153 -7.22 -2.91 12.29
C VAL A 153 -5.91 -3.64 12.00
N THR A 154 -5.97 -4.97 11.96
CA THR A 154 -4.81 -5.81 11.64
C THR A 154 -5.03 -6.57 10.34
N TYR A 155 -4.04 -6.49 9.44
CA TYR A 155 -4.00 -7.21 8.17
C TYR A 155 -2.97 -8.33 8.25
N LYS A 156 -3.40 -9.58 8.04
CA LYS A 156 -2.54 -10.77 8.11
C LYS A 156 -2.57 -11.54 6.80
N LEU A 157 -1.39 -11.88 6.30
CA LEU A 157 -1.23 -12.77 5.15
C LEU A 157 -1.09 -14.21 5.64
N TYR A 158 -2.00 -15.07 5.17
CA TYR A 158 -1.98 -16.51 5.39
C TYR A 158 -1.50 -17.18 4.11
N ALA A 159 -0.48 -18.03 4.21
CA ALA A 159 0.08 -18.78 3.08
C ALA A 159 0.39 -20.21 3.49
N LYS A 160 0.13 -21.20 2.63
CA LYS A 160 0.64 -22.58 2.87
C LYS A 160 2.06 -22.76 2.36
N ASN A 161 2.32 -22.26 1.17
CA ASN A 161 3.60 -22.39 0.49
C ASN A 161 4.53 -21.25 0.91
N ASN A 162 5.83 -21.44 0.68
CA ASN A 162 6.77 -20.34 0.75
C ASN A 162 6.43 -19.30 -0.33
N LEU A 163 6.67 -18.04 0.00
CA LEU A 163 6.51 -16.94 -0.92
C LEU A 163 7.49 -15.82 -0.59
N SER A 164 7.74 -14.97 -1.57
CA SER A 164 8.33 -13.64 -1.37
C SER A 164 7.27 -12.57 -1.65
N ILE A 165 7.27 -11.51 -0.85
CA ILE A 165 6.42 -10.34 -1.08
C ILE A 165 7.17 -9.40 -2.02
N GLU A 166 6.53 -9.04 -3.12
CA GLU A 166 7.08 -8.10 -4.09
C GLU A 166 6.63 -6.68 -3.80
N ASN A 167 5.34 -6.49 -3.49
CA ASN A 167 4.78 -5.18 -3.20
C ASN A 167 3.59 -5.27 -2.24
N ILE A 168 3.42 -4.26 -1.39
CA ILE A 168 2.27 -4.08 -0.50
C ILE A 168 1.73 -2.67 -0.76
N GLU A 169 0.45 -2.56 -1.13
CA GLU A 169 -0.26 -1.29 -1.23
C GLU A 169 -1.21 -1.17 -0.05
N TYR A 170 -0.90 -0.26 0.86
CA TYR A 170 -1.70 0.00 2.06
C TYR A 170 -3.00 0.74 1.69
N PRO A 171 -4.13 0.39 2.34
CA PRO A 171 -5.42 1.00 2.02
C PRO A 171 -5.49 2.45 2.49
N LYS A 172 -6.07 3.31 1.66
CA LYS A 172 -6.43 4.68 2.03
C LYS A 172 -7.86 4.67 2.55
N ASN A 173 -8.05 4.90 3.85
CA ASN A 173 -9.37 4.81 4.47
C ASN A 173 -9.92 6.23 4.69
N GLU A 174 -10.68 6.73 3.71
CA GLU A 174 -11.36 8.01 3.83
C GLU A 174 -12.36 7.97 4.99
N GLY A 175 -12.52 9.09 5.69
CA GLY A 175 -13.38 9.18 6.87
C GLY A 175 -12.70 8.73 8.18
N PHE A 176 -11.46 8.23 8.12
CA PHE A 176 -10.65 7.95 9.30
C PHE A 176 -9.40 8.82 9.32
N TRP A 177 -9.05 9.35 10.49
CA TRP A 177 -7.65 9.66 10.76
C TRP A 177 -6.95 8.35 11.12
N SER A 178 -5.76 8.11 10.58
CA SER A 178 -5.06 6.83 10.72
C SER A 178 -3.61 7.05 11.15
N GLU A 179 -3.16 6.23 12.09
CA GLU A 179 -1.77 6.18 12.56
C GLU A 179 -1.22 4.76 12.40
N ASP A 180 -0.08 4.64 11.74
CA ASP A 180 0.58 3.36 11.55
C ASP A 180 1.14 2.83 12.87
N LEU A 181 0.65 1.67 13.30
CA LEU A 181 1.16 0.96 14.48
C LEU A 181 2.29 0.02 14.10
N GLN A 182 2.16 -0.64 12.94
CA GLN A 182 3.16 -1.54 12.39
C GLN A 182 3.02 -1.62 10.87
N THR A 183 4.09 -1.28 10.15
CA THR A 183 4.26 -1.59 8.72
C THR A 183 5.33 -2.65 8.55
N THR A 184 5.35 -3.36 7.42
CA THR A 184 6.42 -4.32 7.15
C THR A 184 6.94 -4.20 5.73
N GLN A 185 8.27 -4.16 5.61
CA GLN A 185 8.98 -4.43 4.37
C GLN A 185 9.44 -5.89 4.30
N ASN A 186 9.66 -6.52 5.47
CA ASN A 186 10.14 -7.89 5.61
C ASN A 186 9.19 -8.70 6.50
N ALA A 187 8.22 -9.36 5.88
CA ALA A 187 7.21 -10.14 6.58
C ALA A 187 7.83 -11.34 7.32
N LYS A 188 7.69 -11.34 8.66
CA LYS A 188 8.10 -12.46 9.52
C LYS A 188 6.98 -13.48 9.63
N PHE A 189 7.12 -14.60 8.93
CA PHE A 189 6.14 -15.68 8.96
C PHE A 189 6.29 -16.55 10.19
N ARG A 190 5.16 -16.88 10.82
CA ARG A 190 5.05 -17.86 11.91
C ARG A 190 4.10 -18.96 11.50
N ASN A 191 4.41 -20.21 11.86
CA ASN A 191 3.50 -21.32 11.61
C ASN A 191 2.33 -21.26 12.60
N THR A 192 1.12 -21.44 12.11
CA THR A 192 -0.11 -21.58 12.90
C THR A 192 -1.00 -22.66 12.29
N GLN A 193 -1.94 -23.18 13.07
CA GLN A 193 -2.93 -24.14 12.60
C GLN A 193 -4.32 -23.53 12.73
N ILE A 194 -5.08 -23.53 11.63
CA ILE A 194 -6.47 -23.07 11.60
C ILE A 194 -7.33 -24.22 11.07
N ASN A 195 -8.30 -24.67 11.86
CA ASN A 195 -9.23 -25.74 11.49
C ASN A 195 -8.51 -27.01 10.97
N GLY A 196 -7.43 -27.41 11.65
CA GLY A 196 -6.63 -28.58 11.28
C GLY A 196 -5.59 -28.32 10.17
N VAL A 197 -5.59 -27.14 9.56
CA VAL A 197 -4.74 -26.80 8.41
C VAL A 197 -3.57 -25.91 8.84
N ASN A 198 -2.35 -26.32 8.50
CA ASN A 198 -1.14 -25.53 8.78
C ASN A 198 -0.99 -24.37 7.79
N TYR A 199 -0.78 -23.17 8.34
CA TYR A 199 -0.52 -21.94 7.63
C TYR A 199 0.74 -21.28 8.15
N ARG A 200 1.42 -20.54 7.29
CA ARG A 200 2.41 -19.53 7.61
C ARG A 200 1.69 -18.19 7.63
N VAL A 201 1.84 -17.44 8.72
CA VAL A 201 1.13 -16.17 8.93
C VAL A 201 2.11 -15.06 9.20
N ALA A 202 1.94 -13.95 8.49
CA ALA A 202 2.66 -12.72 8.77
C ALA A 202 1.68 -11.56 8.93
N THR A 203 1.87 -10.74 9.96
CA THR A 203 1.20 -9.44 10.06
C THR A 203 1.87 -8.50 9.06
N LEU A 204 1.10 -8.01 8.10
CA LEU A 204 1.58 -7.10 7.07
C LEU A 204 1.41 -5.64 7.49
N TYR A 205 0.29 -5.34 8.13
CA TYR A 205 -0.08 -3.99 8.50
C TYR A 205 -0.92 -4.01 9.78
N LYS A 206 -0.64 -3.11 10.70
CA LYS A 206 -1.49 -2.81 11.85
C LYS A 206 -1.60 -1.29 11.96
N VAL A 207 -2.82 -0.79 12.11
CA VAL A 207 -3.14 0.64 12.05
C VAL A 207 -4.20 0.98 13.08
N ALA A 208 -4.04 2.11 13.75
CA ALA A 208 -5.05 2.72 14.59
C ALA A 208 -5.86 3.70 13.74
N MET A 209 -7.17 3.47 13.66
CA MET A 209 -8.08 4.31 12.89
C MET A 209 -9.08 5.00 13.82
N PHE A 210 -9.34 6.27 13.57
CA PHE A 210 -10.21 7.13 14.36
C PHE A 210 -11.29 7.67 13.43
N PRO A 211 -12.55 7.19 13.54
CA PRO A 211 -13.63 7.64 12.67
C PRO A 211 -13.94 9.12 12.90
N THR A 212 -14.10 9.87 11.82
CA THR A 212 -14.27 11.33 11.87
C THR A 212 -15.74 11.77 11.74
N LYS A 213 -16.64 10.85 11.34
CA LYS A 213 -18.07 11.12 11.12
C LYS A 213 -18.92 9.93 11.54
N ILE A 214 -20.14 10.24 11.99
CA ILE A 214 -21.18 9.25 12.31
C ILE A 214 -21.70 8.60 11.02
N GLY A 215 -22.04 7.31 11.09
CA GLY A 215 -22.55 6.50 9.98
C GLY A 215 -21.60 5.37 9.61
N GLU A 216 -21.89 4.73 8.47
CA GLU A 216 -21.05 3.65 7.95
C GLU A 216 -19.72 4.20 7.41
N SER A 217 -18.61 3.68 7.92
CA SER A 217 -17.28 4.00 7.43
C SER A 217 -16.62 2.75 6.83
N ILE A 218 -16.15 2.86 5.59
CA ILE A 218 -15.66 1.71 4.83
C ILE A 218 -14.14 1.56 4.99
N LEU A 219 -13.71 0.36 5.37
CA LEU A 219 -12.32 -0.07 5.35
C LEU A 219 -11.98 -0.58 3.95
N ASN A 220 -11.21 0.22 3.22
CA ASN A 220 -10.77 -0.14 1.89
C ASN A 220 -9.83 -1.35 1.93
N PRO A 221 -9.88 -2.21 0.91
CA PRO A 221 -9.08 -3.43 0.90
C PRO A 221 -7.60 -3.15 0.68
N MET A 222 -6.74 -3.88 1.39
CA MET A 222 -5.28 -3.89 1.16
C MET A 222 -4.96 -4.78 -0.05
N THR A 223 -3.94 -4.41 -0.83
CA THR A 223 -3.48 -5.26 -1.94
C THR A 223 -2.02 -5.67 -1.78
N VAL A 224 -1.69 -6.90 -2.21
CA VAL A 224 -0.35 -7.47 -2.10
C VAL A 224 -0.02 -8.22 -3.38
N ILE A 225 1.19 -8.01 -3.88
CA ILE A 225 1.77 -8.79 -4.96
C ILE A 225 2.85 -9.68 -4.35
N CYS A 226 2.78 -10.97 -4.63
CA CYS A 226 3.74 -11.94 -4.11
C CYS A 226 4.08 -13.01 -5.14
N ASN A 227 5.25 -13.62 -4.99
CA ASN A 227 5.71 -14.75 -5.80
C ASN A 227 5.66 -16.01 -4.94
N VAL A 228 4.76 -16.93 -5.27
CA VAL A 228 4.47 -18.13 -4.50
C VAL A 228 5.19 -19.32 -5.09
N GLU A 229 5.92 -20.08 -4.27
CA GLU A 229 6.55 -21.33 -4.72
C GLU A 229 5.48 -22.39 -4.99
N ILE A 230 5.38 -22.83 -6.24
CA ILE A 230 4.49 -23.92 -6.63
C ILE A 230 5.29 -25.24 -6.74
N PRO A 231 4.70 -26.38 -6.34
CA PRO A 231 5.35 -27.67 -6.53
C PRO A 231 5.51 -27.98 -8.02
N SER A 232 6.74 -28.16 -8.49
CA SER A 232 7.04 -28.56 -9.87
C SER A 232 6.38 -29.91 -10.18
N LYS A 233 5.56 -29.97 -11.24
CA LYS A 233 5.00 -31.21 -11.79
C LYS A 233 5.81 -31.72 -13.00
N ARG A 234 7.13 -31.56 -13.03
CA ARG A 234 7.93 -32.22 -14.08
C ARG A 234 7.82 -33.73 -13.90
N GLY A 235 7.22 -34.39 -14.90
CA GLY A 235 7.05 -35.83 -14.94
C GLY A 235 8.40 -36.55 -14.93
N ARG A 236 8.40 -37.75 -14.33
CA ARG A 236 9.50 -38.72 -14.30
C ARG A 236 10.26 -38.75 -15.63
N GLY A 237 11.40 -38.07 -15.66
CA GLY A 237 12.39 -38.15 -16.73
C GLY A 237 13.71 -38.64 -16.14
N VAL A 238 14.58 -39.20 -16.97
CA VAL A 238 15.79 -39.99 -16.66
C VAL A 238 16.84 -39.28 -15.76
N PHE A 239 16.62 -38.02 -15.39
CA PHE A 239 17.38 -37.25 -14.38
C PHE A 239 16.50 -36.95 -13.14
N ASP A 240 16.02 -38.00 -12.46
CA ASP A 240 15.20 -37.91 -11.25
C ASP A 240 16.08 -37.75 -9.99
N ASP A 241 17.02 -36.80 -10.03
CA ASP A 241 17.92 -36.53 -8.91
C ASP A 241 17.29 -35.47 -7.98
N PRO A 242 17.05 -35.77 -6.69
CA PRO A 242 16.51 -34.83 -5.71
C PRO A 242 17.30 -33.51 -5.63
N PHE A 243 18.59 -33.53 -5.99
CA PHE A 243 19.43 -32.36 -6.08
C PHE A 243 18.92 -31.33 -7.10
N PHE A 244 18.62 -31.75 -8.34
CA PHE A 244 18.17 -30.86 -9.41
C PHE A 244 16.73 -30.36 -9.22
N ASN A 245 15.85 -31.16 -8.61
CA ASN A 245 14.47 -30.73 -8.31
C ASN A 245 14.41 -29.61 -7.25
N SER A 246 15.41 -29.51 -6.35
CA SER A 246 15.49 -28.42 -5.36
C SER A 246 15.96 -27.09 -5.95
N MET A 247 16.69 -27.12 -7.07
CA MET A 247 17.33 -25.98 -7.72
C MET A 247 16.38 -25.17 -8.62
N PHE A 248 15.25 -25.75 -9.05
CA PHE A 248 14.28 -25.11 -9.95
C PHE A 248 12.89 -25.08 -9.32
N ARG A 249 12.72 -24.29 -8.26
CA ARG A 249 11.39 -23.98 -7.71
C ARG A 249 10.71 -22.98 -8.64
N GLU A 250 9.65 -23.40 -9.29
CA GLU A 250 8.83 -22.51 -10.09
C GLU A 250 8.06 -21.58 -9.13
N THR A 251 8.11 -20.28 -9.41
CA THR A 251 7.34 -19.29 -8.66
C THR A 251 6.25 -18.74 -9.54
N GLN A 252 5.08 -18.55 -8.95
CA GLN A 252 3.93 -17.97 -9.64
C GLN A 252 3.56 -16.65 -8.96
N ARG A 253 3.49 -15.59 -9.76
CA ARG A 253 3.12 -14.27 -9.28
C ARG A 253 1.61 -14.17 -9.06
N GLN A 254 1.21 -13.73 -7.87
CA GLN A 254 -0.17 -13.67 -7.40
C GLN A 254 -0.51 -12.26 -6.91
N PHE A 255 -1.69 -11.78 -7.32
CA PHE A 255 -2.28 -10.54 -6.81
C PHE A 255 -3.35 -10.90 -5.77
N LEU A 256 -3.15 -10.43 -4.55
CA LEU A 256 -4.08 -10.63 -3.44
C LEU A 256 -4.75 -9.30 -3.09
N GLN A 257 -6.02 -9.39 -2.77
CA GLN A 257 -6.80 -8.29 -2.24
C GLN A 257 -7.53 -8.80 -1.00
N SER A 258 -7.51 -8.01 0.07
CA SER A 258 -8.27 -8.31 1.27
C SER A 258 -9.77 -8.03 1.06
N GLU A 259 -10.60 -8.47 1.99
CA GLU A 259 -12.00 -8.04 2.01
C GLU A 259 -12.12 -6.55 2.39
N SER A 260 -13.18 -5.92 1.91
CA SER A 260 -13.63 -4.61 2.38
C SER A 260 -14.58 -4.85 3.55
N LEU A 261 -14.45 -4.05 4.61
CA LEU A 261 -15.28 -4.17 5.82
C LEU A 261 -15.94 -2.82 6.12
N THR A 262 -17.06 -2.84 6.83
CA THR A 262 -17.72 -1.64 7.31
C THR A 262 -17.58 -1.54 8.82
N ILE A 263 -17.29 -0.34 9.32
CA ILE A 263 -17.33 0.03 10.73
C ILE A 263 -18.55 0.94 10.93
N ASP A 264 -19.43 0.55 11.84
CA ASP A 264 -20.60 1.34 12.20
C ASP A 264 -20.21 2.40 13.23
N VAL A 265 -20.22 3.67 12.82
CA VAL A 265 -19.87 4.78 13.70
C VAL A 265 -21.14 5.36 14.32
N ILE A 266 -21.26 5.25 15.64
CA ILE A 266 -22.45 5.64 16.40
C ILE A 266 -22.24 6.98 17.14
N PRO A 267 -23.31 7.76 17.38
CA PRO A 267 -23.24 8.96 18.22
C PRO A 267 -22.97 8.60 19.69
N PHE A 268 -22.52 9.58 20.48
CA PHE A 268 -22.41 9.43 21.93
C PHE A 268 -23.79 9.15 22.57
N PRO A 269 -23.84 8.38 23.67
CA PRO A 269 -25.10 7.98 24.31
C PRO A 269 -25.81 9.13 25.03
N LYS A 270 -25.10 10.23 25.32
CA LYS A 270 -25.60 11.45 25.95
C LYS A 270 -25.12 12.66 25.16
N GLU A 271 -25.78 13.80 25.33
CA GLU A 271 -25.28 15.06 24.80
C GLU A 271 -23.90 15.37 25.36
N ALA A 272 -23.00 15.83 24.49
CA ALA A 272 -21.65 16.18 24.88
C ALA A 272 -21.67 17.43 25.79
N PRO A 273 -20.91 17.44 26.89
CA PRO A 273 -20.72 18.64 27.71
C PRO A 273 -20.24 19.83 26.89
N VAL A 274 -20.54 21.05 27.35
CA VAL A 274 -20.19 22.30 26.65
C VAL A 274 -18.68 22.47 26.49
N ASP A 275 -17.90 21.93 27.43
CA ASP A 275 -16.43 21.96 27.43
C ASP A 275 -15.78 20.74 26.73
N PHE A 276 -16.57 19.87 26.08
CA PHE A 276 -16.05 18.75 25.32
C PHE A 276 -15.40 19.20 24.01
N THR A 277 -14.09 18.97 23.87
CA THR A 277 -13.30 19.39 22.70
C THR A 277 -12.97 18.25 21.72
N GLY A 278 -13.59 17.07 21.90
CA GLY A 278 -13.39 15.90 21.05
C GLY A 278 -12.44 14.84 21.63
N ALA A 279 -12.07 14.92 22.91
CA ALA A 279 -11.21 13.93 23.56
C ALA A 279 -11.96 12.61 23.81
N VAL A 280 -11.56 11.54 23.13
CA VAL A 280 -12.18 10.21 23.22
C VAL A 280 -11.13 9.17 23.60
N GLY A 281 -11.32 8.53 24.74
CA GLY A 281 -10.37 7.60 25.32
C GLY A 281 -10.40 7.59 26.84
N GLU A 282 -9.31 7.16 27.43
CA GLU A 282 -9.08 7.19 28.87
C GLU A 282 -7.88 8.10 29.13
N PHE A 283 -8.10 9.20 29.84
CA PHE A 283 -7.09 10.23 30.06
C PHE A 283 -6.95 10.57 31.54
N SER A 284 -5.74 10.96 31.90
CA SER A 284 -5.39 11.54 33.18
C SER A 284 -4.73 12.89 32.93
N PHE A 285 -5.19 13.89 33.67
CA PHE A 285 -4.72 15.26 33.56
C PHE A 285 -3.97 15.63 34.84
N SER A 286 -2.85 16.33 34.68
CA SER A 286 -2.13 16.92 35.81
C SER A 286 -1.56 18.27 35.40
N ALA A 287 -1.54 19.21 36.34
CA ALA A 287 -0.89 20.49 36.17
C ALA A 287 0.13 20.73 37.29
N ALA A 288 1.21 21.40 36.92
CA ALA A 288 2.28 21.75 37.84
C ALA A 288 2.94 23.06 37.44
N VAL A 289 3.62 23.69 38.39
CA VAL A 289 4.57 24.79 38.13
C VAL A 289 5.97 24.31 38.46
N ASP A 290 6.99 24.80 37.74
CA ASP A 290 8.39 24.56 38.09
C ASP A 290 8.77 25.19 39.44
N THR A 291 8.23 26.37 39.75
CA THR A 291 8.42 27.06 41.02
C THR A 291 7.14 27.72 41.54
N PRO A 292 6.78 27.55 42.83
CA PRO A 292 5.63 28.22 43.43
C PRO A 292 5.91 29.68 43.81
N LYS A 293 7.18 30.14 43.75
CA LYS A 293 7.59 31.50 44.12
C LYS A 293 8.61 32.02 43.10
N VAL A 294 8.37 33.23 42.61
CA VAL A 294 9.19 33.89 41.59
C VAL A 294 9.17 35.40 41.84
N ARG A 295 10.21 36.14 41.44
CA ARG A 295 10.17 37.60 41.53
C ARG A 295 9.34 38.18 40.40
N ILE A 296 8.86 39.42 40.56
CA ILE A 296 8.21 40.14 39.47
C ILE A 296 9.17 40.22 38.26
N ASN A 297 8.62 40.13 37.05
CA ASN A 297 9.36 40.13 35.79
C ASN A 297 10.31 38.94 35.54
N GLU A 298 10.42 37.99 36.47
CA GLU A 298 11.09 36.70 36.23
C GLU A 298 10.07 35.69 35.69
N ALA A 299 10.47 34.88 34.70
CA ALA A 299 9.59 33.88 34.11
C ALA A 299 9.52 32.60 34.98
N PHE A 300 8.37 31.94 34.96
CA PHE A 300 8.19 30.59 35.46
C PHE A 300 7.38 29.75 34.46
N THR A 301 7.41 28.44 34.60
CA THR A 301 6.78 27.51 33.67
C THR A 301 5.59 26.82 34.31
N PHE A 302 4.45 26.86 33.63
CA PHE A 302 3.26 26.09 33.97
C PHE A 302 3.11 24.92 32.99
N TYR A 303 3.11 23.70 33.54
CA TYR A 303 3.01 22.46 32.80
C TYR A 303 1.60 21.91 32.87
N ILE A 304 1.10 21.41 31.75
CA ILE A 304 -0.07 20.54 31.69
C ILE A 304 0.36 19.25 31.03
N LYS A 305 0.15 18.15 31.75
CA LYS A 305 0.46 16.80 31.29
C LYS A 305 -0.85 16.05 31.12
N VAL A 306 -1.05 15.55 29.90
CA VAL A 306 -2.13 14.65 29.52
C VAL A 306 -1.53 13.28 29.25
N ALA A 307 -1.89 12.27 30.04
CA ALA A 307 -1.42 10.91 29.84
C ALA A 307 -2.60 9.95 29.72
N GLY A 308 -2.55 9.02 28.77
CA GLY A 308 -3.68 8.12 28.57
C GLY A 308 -3.61 7.30 27.28
N SER A 309 -4.77 6.81 26.85
CA SER A 309 -4.97 6.10 25.60
C SER A 309 -6.20 6.61 24.87
N GLY A 310 -6.09 6.85 23.56
CA GLY A 310 -7.15 7.42 22.74
C GLY A 310 -6.61 8.36 21.68
N ASN A 311 -7.40 9.35 21.30
CA ASN A 311 -7.06 10.32 20.26
C ASN A 311 -6.22 11.51 20.78
N LEU A 312 -5.14 11.23 21.54
CA LEU A 312 -4.31 12.21 22.27
C LEU A 312 -3.85 13.43 21.46
N ASN A 313 -3.79 13.33 20.13
CA ASN A 313 -3.33 14.38 19.23
C ASN A 313 -4.44 14.96 18.32
N GLN A 314 -5.72 14.72 18.64
CA GLN A 314 -6.86 15.16 17.81
C GLN A 314 -7.84 16.08 18.55
N PHE A 315 -7.59 16.39 19.81
CA PHE A 315 -8.39 17.34 20.57
C PHE A 315 -7.54 18.54 20.98
N ASN A 316 -8.21 19.64 21.31
CA ASN A 316 -7.56 20.83 21.84
C ASN A 316 -7.82 20.92 23.33
N LEU A 317 -6.83 21.40 24.08
CA LEU A 317 -7.07 21.80 25.47
C LEU A 317 -8.01 23.03 25.51
N PRO A 318 -8.90 23.11 26.51
CA PRO A 318 -9.69 24.30 26.73
C PRO A 318 -8.79 25.50 27.00
N LYS A 319 -9.25 26.69 26.63
CA LYS A 319 -8.52 27.93 26.92
C LYS A 319 -8.42 28.11 28.43
N ILE A 320 -7.22 28.43 28.89
CA ILE A 320 -6.95 28.65 30.31
C ILE A 320 -6.98 30.14 30.59
N ASP A 321 -7.79 30.52 31.56
CA ASP A 321 -7.90 31.90 32.01
C ASP A 321 -6.83 32.17 33.08
N PHE A 322 -5.72 32.77 32.63
CA PHE A 322 -4.67 33.24 33.53
C PHE A 322 -5.01 34.62 34.11
N PRO A 323 -4.53 34.94 35.33
CA PRO A 323 -4.69 36.27 35.91
C PRO A 323 -4.17 37.38 34.98
N THR A 324 -4.92 38.48 34.85
CA THR A 324 -4.57 39.60 33.95
C THR A 324 -3.28 40.34 34.33
N SER A 325 -2.78 40.11 35.55
CA SER A 325 -1.48 40.59 36.02
C SER A 325 -0.30 39.77 35.52
N MET A 326 -0.54 38.71 34.74
CA MET A 326 0.47 37.86 34.14
C MET A 326 0.50 38.03 32.62
N GLU A 327 1.71 38.10 32.08
CA GLU A 327 1.94 37.97 30.64
C GLU A 327 2.21 36.50 30.33
N VAL A 328 1.43 35.92 29.40
CA VAL A 328 1.46 34.49 29.09
C VAL A 328 1.84 34.33 27.62
N PHE A 329 2.88 33.54 27.38
CA PHE A 329 3.30 33.20 26.02
C PHE A 329 2.52 31.96 25.51
N PRO A 330 2.33 31.84 24.19
CA PRO A 330 1.74 30.64 23.60
C PRO A 330 2.50 29.38 24.02
N PRO A 331 1.81 28.27 24.34
CA PRO A 331 2.47 27.07 24.82
C PRO A 331 3.22 26.34 23.70
N SER A 332 4.32 25.68 24.06
CA SER A 332 4.88 24.59 23.28
C SER A 332 4.22 23.26 23.68
N SER A 333 4.14 22.29 22.75
CA SER A 333 3.66 20.94 23.04
C SER A 333 4.69 19.88 22.64
N SER A 334 4.76 18.80 23.40
CA SER A 334 5.55 17.62 23.06
C SER A 334 4.74 16.34 23.32
N PHE A 335 4.75 15.42 22.35
CA PHE A 335 4.04 14.14 22.46
C PHE A 335 5.03 12.97 22.48
N LYS A 336 4.89 12.11 23.50
CA LYS A 336 5.66 10.89 23.66
C LYS A 336 4.73 9.68 23.61
N ARG A 337 4.73 8.99 22.48
CA ARG A 337 3.95 7.76 22.26
C ARG A 337 4.59 6.55 22.96
N ASP A 338 3.76 5.69 23.55
CA ASP A 338 4.12 4.31 23.90
C ASP A 338 4.05 3.44 22.63
N GLN A 339 5.23 3.00 22.16
CA GLN A 339 5.36 2.26 20.90
C GLN A 339 5.00 0.77 21.02
N PHE A 340 4.83 0.24 22.24
CA PHE A 340 4.61 -1.20 22.45
C PHE A 340 3.13 -1.58 22.55
N ARG A 341 2.24 -0.60 22.57
CA ARG A 341 0.80 -0.81 22.69
C ARG A 341 0.11 -0.73 21.34
N ASP A 342 -0.90 -1.58 21.18
CA ASP A 342 -1.82 -1.54 20.04
C ASP A 342 -2.76 -0.34 20.10
N ASP A 343 -3.02 0.17 21.31
CA ASP A 343 -3.74 1.42 21.51
C ASP A 343 -2.78 2.60 21.47
N ILE A 344 -3.14 3.65 20.73
CA ILE A 344 -2.42 4.92 20.74
C ILE A 344 -2.50 5.45 22.16
N SER A 345 -1.35 5.45 22.79
CA SER A 345 -1.18 5.81 24.18
C SER A 345 0.13 6.54 24.33
N GLY A 346 0.22 7.37 25.35
CA GLY A 346 1.36 8.22 25.53
C GLY A 346 1.09 9.35 26.48
N GLU A 347 1.98 10.33 26.40
CA GLU A 347 2.00 11.51 27.23
C GLU A 347 2.18 12.73 26.34
N GLU A 348 1.27 13.69 26.46
CA GLU A 348 1.42 15.02 25.87
C GLU A 348 1.67 16.04 26.97
N ILE A 349 2.70 16.85 26.81
CA ILE A 349 3.08 17.90 27.75
C ILE A 349 2.98 19.25 27.04
N TYR A 350 2.24 20.17 27.64
CA TYR A 350 2.11 21.56 27.24
C TYR A 350 2.87 22.44 28.24
N GLU A 351 3.70 23.35 27.73
CA GLU A 351 4.55 24.23 28.55
C GLU A 351 4.18 25.69 28.28
N TYR A 352 3.64 26.37 29.29
CA TYR A 352 3.32 27.79 29.26
C TYR A 352 4.41 28.57 29.99
N VAL A 353 5.05 29.50 29.29
CA VAL A 353 5.96 30.47 29.93
C VAL A 353 5.13 31.66 30.39
N ILE A 354 5.24 31.98 31.69
CA ILE A 354 4.43 33.02 32.34
C ILE A 354 5.34 34.01 33.05
N VAL A 355 5.05 35.31 32.89
CA VAL A 355 5.78 36.41 33.53
C VAL A 355 4.83 37.26 34.38
N PRO A 356 4.92 37.26 35.72
CA PRO A 356 4.09 38.08 36.58
C PRO A 356 4.57 39.55 36.55
N ARG A 357 3.63 40.48 36.37
CA ARG A 357 3.90 41.92 36.27
C ARG A 357 3.59 42.69 37.55
N VAL A 358 2.84 42.09 38.47
CA VAL A 358 2.43 42.71 39.74
C VAL A 358 2.68 41.73 40.90
N GLU A 359 3.19 42.22 42.02
CA GLU A 359 3.39 41.40 43.22
C GLU A 359 2.07 40.93 43.83
N GLY A 360 2.04 39.70 44.36
CA GLY A 360 0.84 39.15 44.99
C GLY A 360 0.85 37.63 45.07
N ASN A 361 -0.17 37.09 45.72
CA ASN A 361 -0.47 35.67 45.71
C ASN A 361 -1.53 35.41 44.66
N TYR A 362 -1.21 34.56 43.69
CA TYR A 362 -2.11 34.21 42.60
C TYR A 362 -2.43 32.72 42.65
N GLN A 363 -3.67 32.40 42.29
CA GLN A 363 -4.10 31.04 42.08
C GLN A 363 -4.42 30.88 40.60
N ILE A 364 -3.76 29.92 39.95
CA ILE A 364 -4.17 29.45 38.61
C ILE A 364 -5.41 28.58 38.86
N GLY A 365 -6.55 28.97 38.28
CA GLY A 365 -7.82 28.28 38.47
C GLY A 365 -7.74 26.82 38.01
N PRO A 366 -8.60 25.94 38.54
CA PRO A 366 -8.72 24.58 38.00
C PRO A 366 -9.12 24.67 36.53
N PHE A 367 -8.43 23.93 35.66
CA PHE A 367 -8.95 23.68 34.32
C PHE A 367 -9.74 22.37 34.37
N SER A 368 -10.93 22.37 33.79
CA SER A 368 -11.75 21.17 33.59
C SER A 368 -11.79 20.88 32.11
N MET A 369 -11.73 19.60 31.76
CA MET A 369 -11.87 19.16 30.38
C MET A 369 -12.64 17.86 30.36
N SER A 370 -13.88 17.92 29.86
CA SER A 370 -14.65 16.71 29.61
C SER A 370 -14.00 15.86 28.51
N TYR A 371 -13.88 14.57 28.75
CA TYR A 371 -13.54 13.55 27.76
C TYR A 371 -14.58 12.43 27.76
N PHE A 372 -14.70 11.71 26.64
CA PHE A 372 -15.59 10.57 26.54
C PHE A 372 -14.81 9.27 26.71
N ASP A 373 -15.18 8.49 27.73
CA ASP A 373 -14.66 7.14 27.97
C ASP A 373 -15.53 6.12 27.22
N PRO A 374 -15.05 5.53 26.11
CA PRO A 374 -15.84 4.59 25.32
C PRO A 374 -16.09 3.25 26.02
N ASN A 375 -15.24 2.87 26.98
CA ASN A 375 -15.40 1.63 27.74
C ASN A 375 -16.54 1.77 28.76
N LYS A 376 -16.60 2.91 29.45
CA LYS A 376 -17.68 3.22 30.41
C LYS A 376 -18.92 3.81 29.74
N ARG A 377 -18.79 4.33 28.52
CA ARG A 377 -19.85 5.01 27.74
C ARG A 377 -20.40 6.24 28.46
N ILE A 378 -19.52 7.01 29.11
CA ILE A 378 -19.85 8.23 29.84
C ILE A 378 -18.84 9.34 29.52
N PHE A 379 -19.25 10.57 29.76
CA PHE A 379 -18.31 11.69 29.86
C PHE A 379 -17.76 11.75 31.30
N ASP A 380 -16.47 11.97 31.41
CA ASP A 380 -15.71 12.10 32.66
C ASP A 380 -14.77 13.33 32.54
N ASN A 381 -14.25 13.85 33.66
CA ASN A 381 -13.55 15.15 33.72
C ASN A 381 -12.22 15.12 34.47
#